data_AF-A0A368P5X6-F1
#
_entry.id   AF-A0A368P5X6-F1
#
_cell.length_a   1.000
_cell.length_b   1.000
_cell.length_c   1.000
_cell.angle_alpha   90.00
_cell.angle_beta   90.00
_cell.angle_gamma   90.00
#
_symmetry.space_group_name_H-M   'P 1'
#
loop_
_entity.id
_entity.type
_entity.pdbx_description
1 polymer ?
#
loop_
_entity_poly.entity_id
_entity_poly.type
_entity_poly.pdbx_seq_one_letter_code
_entity_poly.pdbx_strand_id
1 'polypeptide(L)'
;MKVSLKNIENIILKKKSESTLASILMEYATLNRKLANADSQSWYFKQAQESTNRKLESLLDRYKEIRSLFNENSIDYFIHKINKNNSHIAHFKENGMNSISYLTCTSLSDENAFITELIRLKSKTKTLMPIDYYLQKPEELLILIN
;
A
#
# COMPACT_ATOMS: atom_id res chain seq x y z
N MET A 1 -21.40 14.86 -4.05
CA MET A 1 -21.90 13.52 -3.67
C MET A 1 -20.96 12.99 -2.61
N LYS A 2 -21.41 12.78 -1.36
CA LYS A 2 -20.52 12.37 -0.25
C LYS A 2 -20.16 10.90 -0.44
N VAL A 3 -18.90 10.61 -0.77
CA VAL A 3 -18.46 9.24 -1.00
C VAL A 3 -18.29 8.55 0.35
N SER A 4 -18.97 7.42 0.56
CA SER A 4 -18.76 6.62 1.77
C SER A 4 -17.60 5.64 1.57
N LEU A 5 -16.87 5.31 2.64
CA LEU A 5 -15.83 4.28 2.64
C LEU A 5 -16.32 2.93 2.06
N LYS A 6 -17.60 2.58 2.27
CA LYS A 6 -18.22 1.37 1.68
C LYS A 6 -18.29 1.43 0.14
N ASN A 7 -18.46 2.62 -0.43
CA ASN A 7 -18.47 2.79 -1.89
C ASN A 7 -17.05 2.65 -2.45
N ILE A 8 -16.03 3.09 -1.71
CA ILE A 8 -14.61 2.92 -2.08
C ILE A 8 -14.19 1.46 -1.99
N GLU A 9 -14.59 0.77 -0.93
CA GLU A 9 -14.40 -0.68 -0.77
C GLU A 9 -14.90 -1.43 -2.01
N ASN A 10 -16.13 -1.14 -2.43
CA ASN A 10 -16.71 -1.74 -3.63
C ASN A 10 -15.96 -1.38 -4.91
N ILE A 11 -15.44 -0.16 -5.05
CA ILE A 11 -14.67 0.25 -6.25
C ILE A 11 -13.33 -0.47 -6.30
N ILE A 12 -12.60 -0.55 -5.17
CA ILE A 12 -11.29 -1.21 -5.08
C ILE A 12 -11.43 -2.72 -5.30
N LEU A 13 -12.43 -3.35 -4.66
CA LEU A 13 -12.74 -4.78 -4.83
C LEU A 13 -13.20 -5.10 -6.25
N LYS A 14 -14.07 -4.28 -6.85
CA LYS A 14 -14.52 -4.48 -8.24
C LYS A 14 -13.42 -4.26 -9.27
N LYS A 15 -12.53 -3.29 -9.05
CA LYS A 15 -11.39 -3.05 -9.95
C LYS A 15 -10.23 -4.03 -9.75
N LYS A 16 -10.29 -4.92 -8.76
CA LYS A 16 -9.13 -5.74 -8.32
C LYS A 16 -7.86 -4.88 -8.26
N SER A 17 -7.94 -3.69 -7.67
CA SER A 17 -6.79 -2.80 -7.73
C SER A 17 -5.64 -3.43 -6.95
N GLU A 18 -4.55 -3.79 -7.62
CA GLU A 18 -3.31 -4.32 -7.01
C GLU A 18 -2.52 -3.22 -6.27
N SER A 19 -3.15 -2.06 -6.01
CA SER A 19 -2.52 -0.92 -5.35
C SER A 19 -2.20 -1.26 -3.89
N THR A 20 -0.92 -1.16 -3.56
CA THR A 20 -0.38 -1.36 -2.21
C THR A 20 -0.97 -0.31 -1.26
N LEU A 21 -1.04 0.94 -1.72
CA LEU A 21 -1.58 2.06 -0.93
C LEU A 21 -3.07 1.86 -0.62
N ALA A 22 -3.86 1.50 -1.64
CA ALA A 22 -5.28 1.21 -1.50
C ALA A 22 -5.54 0.10 -0.49
N SER A 23 -4.75 -0.98 -0.57
CA SER A 23 -4.88 -2.14 0.32
C SER A 23 -4.61 -1.75 1.79
N ILE A 24 -3.53 -1.02 2.06
CA ILE A 24 -3.20 -0.53 3.41
C ILE A 24 -4.32 0.35 3.97
N LEU A 25 -4.81 1.30 3.18
CA LEU A 25 -5.87 2.22 3.60
C LEU A 25 -7.19 1.50 3.90
N MET A 26 -7.57 0.53 3.05
CA MET A 26 -8.79 -0.24 3.24
C MET A 26 -8.70 -1.13 4.47
N GLU A 27 -7.55 -1.78 4.69
CA GLU A 27 -7.35 -2.62 5.86
C GLU A 27 -7.35 -1.78 7.13
N TYR A 28 -6.66 -0.64 7.14
CA TYR A 28 -6.65 0.30 8.25
C TYR A 28 -8.06 0.82 8.57
N ALA A 29 -8.82 1.28 7.57
CA ALA A 29 -10.20 1.73 7.74
C ALA A 29 -11.10 0.63 8.31
N THR A 30 -10.94 -0.59 7.84
CA THR A 30 -11.74 -1.75 8.27
C THR A 30 -11.46 -2.09 9.74
N LEU A 31 -10.18 -2.14 10.12
CA LEU A 31 -9.78 -2.41 11.49
C LEU A 31 -10.24 -1.30 12.44
N ASN A 32 -10.08 -0.03 12.06
CA ASN A 32 -10.57 1.10 12.85
C ASN A 32 -12.09 1.02 13.08
N ARG A 33 -12.88 0.66 12.05
CA ARG A 33 -14.33 0.49 12.21
C ARG A 33 -14.68 -0.67 13.13
N LYS A 34 -13.93 -1.77 13.08
CA LYS A 34 -14.14 -2.93 13.97
C LYS A 34 -13.87 -2.57 15.42
N LEU A 35 -12.80 -1.82 15.69
CA LEU A 35 -12.48 -1.34 17.04
C LEU A 35 -13.48 -0.32 17.57
N ALA A 36 -13.95 0.60 16.72
CA ALA A 36 -14.98 1.57 17.12
C ALA A 36 -16.31 0.90 17.55
N ASN A 37 -16.54 -0.34 17.12
CA ASN A 37 -17.71 -1.14 17.51
C ASN A 37 -17.31 -2.36 18.36
N ALA A 38 -16.17 -2.32 19.06
CA ALA A 38 -15.62 -3.47 19.78
C ALA A 38 -16.59 -4.02 20.84
N ASP A 39 -17.38 -3.15 21.49
CA ASP A 39 -18.32 -3.56 22.53
C ASP A 39 -19.43 -4.47 22.02
N SER A 40 -19.83 -4.30 20.76
CA SER A 40 -20.82 -5.13 20.07
C SER A 40 -20.22 -6.34 19.35
N GLN A 41 -18.91 -6.59 19.48
CA GLN A 41 -18.24 -7.74 18.88
C GLN A 41 -18.22 -8.96 19.82
N SER A 42 -17.93 -10.13 19.24
CA SER A 42 -17.82 -11.38 19.97
C SER A 42 -16.74 -11.33 21.05
N TRP A 43 -16.89 -12.19 22.06
CA TRP A 43 -15.90 -12.34 23.13
C TRP A 43 -14.49 -12.66 22.60
N TYR A 44 -14.39 -13.49 21.55
CA TYR A 44 -13.12 -13.78 20.87
C TYR A 44 -12.47 -12.54 20.25
N PHE A 45 -13.26 -11.63 19.69
CA PHE A 45 -12.72 -10.38 19.14
C PHE A 45 -12.15 -9.48 20.24
N LYS A 46 -12.80 -9.43 21.41
CA LYS A 46 -12.31 -8.69 22.58
C LYS A 46 -10.97 -9.26 23.07
N GLN A 47 -10.80 -10.59 23.04
CA GLN A 47 -9.49 -11.20 23.30
C GLN A 47 -8.44 -10.88 22.23
N ALA A 48 -8.84 -10.74 20.97
CA ALA A 48 -7.95 -10.39 19.86
C ALA A 48 -7.74 -8.88 19.67
N GLN A 49 -8.25 -8.03 20.57
CA GLN A 49 -8.22 -6.58 20.43
C GLN A 49 -6.79 -6.04 20.44
N GLU A 50 -5.92 -6.57 21.31
CA GLU A 50 -4.52 -6.16 21.37
C GLU A 50 -3.77 -6.49 20.06
N SER A 51 -3.98 -7.68 19.51
CA SER A 51 -3.43 -8.08 18.21
C SER A 51 -3.95 -7.17 17.09
N THR A 52 -5.22 -6.78 17.16
CA THR A 52 -5.83 -5.84 16.19
C THR A 52 -5.21 -4.45 16.28
N ASN A 53 -4.96 -3.94 17.49
CA ASN A 53 -4.26 -2.66 17.70
C ASN A 53 -2.84 -2.70 17.16
N ARG A 54 -2.05 -3.74 17.47
CA ARG A 54 -0.70 -3.91 16.92
C ARG A 54 -0.69 -3.94 15.39
N LYS A 55 -1.71 -4.56 14.79
CA LYS A 55 -1.86 -4.59 13.33
C LYS A 55 -2.18 -3.21 12.75
N LEU A 56 -2.99 -2.39 13.42
CA LEU A 56 -3.24 -1.00 13.02
C LEU A 56 -1.97 -0.15 13.08
N GLU A 57 -1.19 -0.28 14.15
CA GLU A 57 0.10 0.40 14.29
C GLU A 57 1.06 0.01 13.16
N SER A 58 1.17 -1.29 12.88
CA SER A 58 2.00 -1.80 11.77
C SER A 58 1.56 -1.25 10.39
N LEU A 59 0.25 -1.16 10.14
CA LEU A 59 -0.27 -0.57 8.90
C LEU A 59 0.03 0.94 8.81
N LEU A 60 -0.09 1.63 9.93
CA LEU A 60 0.18 3.07 10.03
C LEU A 60 1.66 3.38 9.81
N ASP A 61 2.56 2.58 10.38
CA ASP A 61 4.00 2.74 10.18
C ASP A 61 4.41 2.40 8.75
N ARG A 62 3.89 1.31 8.19
CA ARG A 62 4.10 0.97 6.78
C ARG A 62 3.60 2.08 5.85
N TYR A 63 2.46 2.70 6.16
CA TYR A 63 1.98 3.86 5.41
C TYR A 63 2.92 5.07 5.52
N LYS A 64 3.41 5.36 6.72
CA LYS A 64 4.37 6.46 6.95
C LYS A 64 5.65 6.26 6.15
N GLU A 65 6.19 5.03 6.11
CA GLU A 65 7.37 4.70 5.31
C GLU A 65 7.13 4.96 3.82
N ILE A 66 6.00 4.49 3.28
CA ILE A 66 5.62 4.73 1.88
C ILE A 66 5.47 6.22 1.62
N ARG A 67 4.83 6.96 2.52
CA ARG A 67 4.64 8.41 2.44
C ARG A 67 5.99 9.14 2.46
N SER A 68 6.92 8.74 3.33
CA SER A 68 8.26 9.31 3.41
C SER A 68 9.00 9.08 2.10
N LEU A 69 9.10 7.82 1.66
CA LEU A 69 9.73 7.43 0.40
C LEU A 69 9.15 8.22 -0.78
N PHE A 70 7.83 8.35 -0.85
CA PHE A 70 7.15 9.11 -1.88
C PHE A 70 7.48 10.60 -1.81
N ASN A 71 7.36 11.24 -0.64
CA ASN A 71 7.49 12.69 -0.52
C ASN A 71 8.95 13.16 -0.65
N GLU A 72 9.91 12.35 -0.21
CA GLU A 72 11.33 12.72 -0.16
C GLU A 72 12.09 12.45 -1.46
N ASN A 73 11.54 11.61 -2.35
CA ASN A 73 12.24 11.21 -3.56
C ASN A 73 11.55 11.71 -4.84
N SER A 74 12.33 11.88 -5.90
CA SER A 74 11.86 12.27 -7.23
C SER A 74 11.44 11.05 -8.08
N ILE A 75 10.81 11.31 -9.23
CA ILE A 75 10.55 10.26 -10.23
C ILE A 75 11.87 9.67 -10.76
N ASP A 76 12.90 10.51 -10.95
CA ASP A 76 14.21 10.06 -11.45
C ASP A 76 14.87 9.06 -10.48
N TYR A 77 14.75 9.27 -9.17
CA TYR A 77 15.21 8.30 -8.17
C TYR A 77 14.53 6.94 -8.36
N PHE A 78 13.21 6.93 -8.58
CA PHE A 78 12.45 5.71 -8.79
C PHE A 78 12.83 4.99 -10.08
N ILE A 79 13.01 5.73 -11.18
CA ILE A 79 13.48 5.18 -12.46
C ILE A 79 14.88 4.56 -12.29
N HIS A 80 15.79 5.27 -11.61
CA HIS A 80 17.12 4.76 -11.33
C HIS A 80 17.08 3.45 -10.53
N LYS A 81 16.21 3.37 -9.52
CA LYS A 81 16.03 2.16 -8.71
C LYS A 81 15.48 0.99 -9.52
N ILE A 82 14.49 1.21 -10.38
CA ILE A 82 13.96 0.18 -11.31
C ILE A 82 15.07 -0.33 -12.23
N ASN A 83 15.88 0.57 -12.80
CA ASN A 83 16.97 0.18 -13.68
C ASN A 83 18.03 -0.66 -12.96
N LYS A 84 18.38 -0.30 -11.72
CA LYS A 84 19.27 -1.10 -10.87
C LYS A 84 18.72 -2.50 -10.64
N ASN A 85 17.45 -2.61 -10.26
CA ASN A 85 16.77 -3.89 -10.04
C ASN A 85 16.75 -4.74 -11.31
N ASN A 86 16.44 -4.14 -12.47
CA ASN A 86 16.46 -4.82 -13.75
C ASN A 86 17.85 -5.33 -14.13
N SER A 87 18.91 -4.56 -13.84
CA SER A 87 20.29 -5.01 -14.06
C SER A 87 20.64 -6.23 -13.21
N HIS A 88 20.19 -6.28 -11.95
CA HIS A 88 20.39 -7.46 -11.10
C HIS A 88 19.62 -8.67 -11.62
N ILE A 89 18.36 -8.48 -12.03
CA ILE A 89 17.54 -9.55 -12.62
C ILE A 89 18.19 -10.10 -13.89
N ALA A 90 18.68 -9.22 -14.78
CA ALA A 90 19.35 -9.62 -16.02
C ALA A 90 20.61 -10.46 -15.72
N HIS A 91 21.42 -10.02 -14.75
CA HIS A 91 22.61 -10.75 -14.34
C HIS A 91 22.29 -12.18 -13.85
N PHE A 92 21.23 -12.36 -13.05
CA PHE A 92 20.82 -13.71 -12.62
C PHE A 92 20.26 -14.56 -13.76
N LYS A 93 19.55 -13.96 -14.71
CA LYS A 93 19.02 -14.68 -15.88
C LYS A 93 20.14 -15.19 -16.80
N GLU A 94 21.21 -14.41 -16.98
CA GLU A 94 22.34 -14.76 -17.83
C GLU A 94 23.24 -15.85 -17.23
N ASN A 95 23.43 -15.85 -15.91
CA ASN A 95 24.34 -16.77 -15.22
C ASN A 95 23.68 -18.04 -14.68
N GLY A 96 22.38 -18.21 -14.94
CA GLY A 96 21.57 -19.32 -14.44
C GLY A 96 20.92 -19.01 -13.09
N MET A 97 19.67 -19.45 -12.93
CA MET A 97 18.86 -19.18 -11.74
C MET A 97 18.73 -20.45 -10.89
N ASN A 98 19.31 -20.44 -9.69
CA ASN A 98 18.92 -21.36 -8.63
C ASN A 98 17.67 -20.83 -7.90
N SER A 99 17.12 -21.62 -6.98
CA SER A 99 15.90 -21.24 -6.24
C SER A 99 16.03 -19.92 -5.46
N ILE A 100 17.21 -19.63 -4.91
CA ILE A 100 17.47 -18.37 -4.18
C ILE A 100 17.48 -17.19 -5.15
N SER A 101 18.16 -17.33 -6.29
CA SER A 101 18.17 -16.32 -7.35
C SER A 101 16.78 -16.07 -7.92
N TYR A 102 15.96 -17.12 -8.06
CA TYR A 102 14.57 -17.00 -8.48
C TYR A 102 13.74 -16.17 -7.50
N LEU A 103 13.79 -16.51 -6.21
CA LEU A 103 13.10 -15.74 -5.17
C LEU A 103 13.55 -14.27 -5.14
N THR A 104 14.86 -14.03 -5.30
CA THR A 104 15.41 -12.68 -5.37
C THR A 104 14.86 -11.91 -6.58
N CYS A 105 14.82 -12.52 -7.76
CA CYS A 105 14.27 -11.89 -8.95
C CYS A 105 12.78 -11.57 -8.83
N THR A 106 12.00 -12.47 -8.21
CA THR A 106 10.58 -12.23 -7.91
C THR A 106 10.44 -11.04 -6.97
N SER A 107 11.19 -11.01 -5.86
CA SER A 107 11.15 -9.89 -4.91
C SER A 107 11.52 -8.55 -5.55
N LEU A 108 12.52 -8.52 -6.44
CA LEU A 108 12.90 -7.30 -7.17
C LEU A 108 11.84 -6.89 -8.19
N SER A 109 11.14 -7.85 -8.79
CA SER A 109 10.04 -7.58 -9.72
C SER A 109 8.83 -6.99 -8.99
N ASP A 110 8.51 -7.52 -7.80
CA ASP A 110 7.45 -6.99 -6.95
C ASP A 110 7.79 -5.57 -6.46
N GLU A 111 9.06 -5.33 -6.09
CA GLU A 111 9.54 -3.99 -5.74
C GLU A 111 9.39 -3.02 -6.94
N ASN A 112 9.73 -3.45 -8.15
CA ASN A 112 9.55 -2.63 -9.36
C ASN A 112 8.07 -2.29 -9.63
N ALA A 113 7.16 -3.25 -9.40
CA ALA A 113 5.72 -3.00 -9.54
C ALA A 113 5.25 -1.95 -8.52
N PHE A 114 5.70 -2.06 -7.26
CA PHE A 114 5.42 -1.07 -6.23
C PHE A 114 6.01 0.31 -6.57
N ILE A 115 7.25 0.39 -7.03
CA ILE A 115 7.86 1.67 -7.44
C ILE A 115 7.11 2.28 -8.62
N THR A 116 6.67 1.47 -9.58
CA THR A 116 5.85 1.92 -10.71
C THR A 116 4.51 2.50 -10.24
N GLU A 117 3.90 1.89 -9.22
CA GLU A 117 2.73 2.47 -8.56
C GLU A 117 3.02 3.86 -7.98
N LEU A 118 4.17 4.04 -7.29
CA LEU A 118 4.56 5.35 -6.75
C LEU A 118 4.79 6.39 -7.84
N ILE A 119 5.41 6.04 -8.97
CA ILE A 119 5.56 6.94 -10.12
C ILE A 119 4.17 7.33 -10.67
N ARG A 120 3.25 6.37 -10.83
CA ARG A 120 1.86 6.63 -11.25
C ARG A 120 1.14 7.56 -10.27
N LEU A 121 1.39 7.44 -8.97
CA LEU A 121 0.83 8.33 -7.96
C LEU A 121 1.44 9.74 -8.05
N LYS A 122 2.75 9.86 -8.31
CA LYS A 122 3.42 11.16 -8.48
C LYS A 122 2.91 11.97 -9.68
N SER A 123 2.40 11.33 -10.72
CA SER A 123 1.77 12.05 -11.83
C SER A 123 0.42 12.69 -11.46
N LYS A 124 -0.22 12.22 -10.39
CA LYS A 124 -1.52 12.70 -9.91
C LYS A 124 -1.42 13.65 -8.72
N THR A 125 -0.44 13.44 -7.84
CA THR A 125 -0.21 14.29 -6.68
C THR A 125 1.27 14.53 -6.45
N LYS A 126 1.63 15.72 -5.97
CA LYS A 126 3.00 16.04 -5.56
C LYS A 126 3.37 15.40 -4.22
N THR A 127 2.38 15.24 -3.33
CA THR A 127 2.60 14.77 -1.95
C THR A 127 1.51 13.81 -1.50
N LEU A 128 1.89 12.82 -0.70
CA LEU A 128 0.97 11.98 0.06
C LEU A 128 0.71 12.60 1.43
N MET A 129 -0.58 12.70 1.78
CA MET A 129 -1.07 13.21 3.06
C MET A 129 -1.01 12.09 4.13
N PRO A 130 -1.20 12.40 5.43
CA PRO A 130 -1.32 11.36 6.46
C PRO A 130 -2.51 10.42 6.22
N ILE A 131 -2.46 9.20 6.75
CA ILE A 131 -3.49 8.17 6.51
C ILE A 131 -4.90 8.63 6.92
N ASP A 132 -5.00 9.35 8.05
CA ASP A 132 -6.26 9.86 8.58
C ASP A 132 -6.95 10.88 7.68
N TYR A 133 -6.16 11.62 6.90
CA TYR A 133 -6.68 12.60 5.94
C TYR A 133 -7.59 11.92 4.90
N TYR A 134 -7.15 10.76 4.37
CA TYR A 134 -7.90 10.02 3.36
C TYR A 134 -9.13 9.31 3.92
N LEU A 135 -9.17 9.04 5.22
CA LEU A 135 -10.38 8.53 5.88
C LEU A 135 -11.44 9.60 6.04
N GLN A 136 -11.02 10.84 6.32
CA GLN A 136 -11.92 11.99 6.43
C GLN A 136 -12.37 12.50 5.05
N LYS A 137 -11.51 12.36 4.04
CA LYS A 137 -11.76 12.78 2.64
C LYS A 137 -11.61 11.62 1.66
N PRO A 138 -12.55 10.66 1.69
CA PRO A 138 -12.55 9.48 0.82
C PRO A 138 -12.49 9.82 -0.68
N GLU A 139 -13.04 10.97 -1.10
CA GLU A 139 -13.01 11.40 -2.50
C GLU A 139 -11.58 11.60 -3.02
N GLU A 140 -10.68 12.14 -2.20
CA GLU A 140 -9.29 12.41 -2.61
C GLU A 140 -8.50 11.11 -2.78
N LEU A 141 -8.86 10.06 -2.05
CA LEU A 141 -8.29 8.72 -2.24
C LEU A 141 -8.69 8.13 -3.60
N LEU A 142 -9.95 8.31 -4.02
CA LEU A 142 -10.41 7.80 -5.31
C LEU A 142 -9.66 8.42 -6.48
N ILE A 143 -9.28 9.70 -6.39
CA ILE A 143 -8.48 10.38 -7.40
C ILE A 143 -7.09 9.73 -7.52
N LEU A 144 -6.49 9.31 -6.40
CA LEU A 144 -5.19 8.64 -6.40
C LEU A 144 -5.26 7.24 -7.03
N ILE A 145 -6.29 6.47 -6.69
CA ILE A 145 -6.40 5.06 -7.08
C ILE A 145 -6.86 4.91 -8.55
N ASN A 146 -7.80 5.73 -9.03
CA ASN A 146 -8.30 5.73 -10.41
C ASN A 146 -7.33 6.42 -11.36
#